data_AF-A0A8X6LX86-F1
#
_entry.id   AF-A0A8X6LX86-F1
#
_cell.length_a   1.000
_cell.length_b   1.000
_cell.length_c   1.000
_cell.angle_alpha   90.00
_cell.angle_beta   90.00
_cell.angle_gamma   90.00
#
_symmetry.space_group_name_H-M   'P 1'
#
loop_
_entity.id
_entity.type
_entity.pdbx_description
1 polymer ?
#
loop_
_entity_poly.entity_id
_entity_poly.type
_entity_poly.pdbx_seq_one_letter_code
_entity_poly.pdbx_strand_id
1 'polypeptide(L)'
;MPKRKCSFKVSLQVKYPFIKQINTPSDVRSEKCCTELKVSHSGACDIEQRLKSEKYKNADRAATSSSSMLNFFKKSDATTSKDLDIATAEGVSANHTIQGNPSFQSNDCASKLIESCFESKFICTRSKSEAIAVNILTPTAMKELKDDLDKFNLLLY
;
A
#
# COMPACT_ATOMS: atom_id res chain seq x y z
N MET A 1 -17.20 0.59 -45.34
CA MET A 1 -17.89 -0.45 -44.55
C MET A 1 -17.53 -0.28 -43.07
N PRO A 2 -18.51 -0.14 -42.15
CA PRO A 2 -18.21 -0.08 -40.72
C PRO A 2 -17.56 -1.39 -40.25
N LYS A 3 -16.41 -1.33 -39.57
CA LYS A 3 -15.80 -2.53 -38.96
C LYS A 3 -16.76 -3.07 -37.89
N ARG A 4 -17.08 -4.37 -37.94
CA ARG A 4 -17.94 -5.00 -36.93
C ARG A 4 -17.24 -4.94 -35.57
N LYS A 5 -17.94 -4.42 -34.56
CA LYS A 5 -17.43 -4.41 -33.18
C LYS A 5 -17.28 -5.84 -32.67
N CYS A 6 -16.15 -6.13 -32.02
CA CYS A 6 -15.90 -7.42 -31.39
C CYS A 6 -16.47 -7.43 -29.95
N SER A 7 -16.89 -8.60 -29.48
CA SER A 7 -17.36 -8.83 -28.11
C SER A 7 -16.50 -9.87 -27.41
N PHE A 8 -16.42 -9.78 -26.09
CA PHE A 8 -15.81 -10.77 -25.24
C PHE A 8 -16.66 -12.04 -25.28
N LYS A 9 -16.05 -13.14 -25.73
CA LYS A 9 -16.69 -14.44 -25.89
C LYS A 9 -16.03 -15.46 -24.97
N VAL A 10 -16.71 -16.56 -24.72
CA VAL A 10 -16.19 -17.70 -23.95
C VAL A 10 -14.82 -18.15 -24.47
N SER A 11 -14.60 -18.15 -25.79
CA SER A 11 -13.30 -18.49 -26.38
C SER A 11 -12.15 -17.54 -25.95
N LEU A 12 -12.43 -16.24 -25.80
CA LEU A 12 -11.46 -15.28 -25.28
C LEU A 12 -11.25 -15.44 -23.77
N GLN A 13 -12.31 -15.77 -23.02
CA GLN A 13 -12.20 -16.04 -21.59
C GLN A 13 -11.37 -17.29 -21.30
N VAL A 14 -11.53 -18.35 -22.10
CA VAL A 14 -10.71 -19.57 -21.99
C VAL A 14 -9.24 -19.27 -22.32
N LYS A 15 -8.97 -18.44 -23.35
CA LYS A 15 -7.59 -18.05 -23.71
C LYS A 15 -6.95 -17.10 -22.69
N TYR A 16 -7.75 -16.23 -22.08
CA TYR A 16 -7.29 -15.21 -21.13
C TYR A 16 -8.14 -15.26 -19.84
N PRO A 17 -7.91 -16.26 -18.97
CA PRO A 17 -8.77 -16.51 -17.80
C PRO A 17 -8.75 -15.38 -16.75
N PHE A 18 -7.68 -14.57 -16.73
CA PHE A 18 -7.52 -13.40 -15.87
C PHE A 18 -8.23 -12.14 -16.40
N ILE A 19 -8.95 -12.24 -17.53
CA ILE A 19 -9.75 -11.15 -18.10
C ILE A 19 -11.22 -11.45 -17.83
N LYS A 20 -11.92 -10.52 -17.20
CA LYS A 20 -13.36 -10.62 -16.91
C LYS A 20 -14.16 -9.56 -17.64
N GLN A 21 -15.30 -9.93 -18.19
CA GLN A 21 -16.26 -8.96 -18.73
C GLN A 21 -16.83 -8.10 -17.59
N ILE A 22 -17.06 -6.82 -17.88
CA ILE A 22 -17.69 -5.87 -16.97
C ILE A 22 -18.95 -5.27 -17.62
N ASN A 23 -19.04 -3.93 -17.68
CA ASN A 23 -20.22 -3.14 -18.02
C ASN A 23 -20.90 -3.53 -19.35
N THR A 24 -20.11 -3.75 -20.41
CA THR A 24 -20.65 -4.06 -21.74
C THR A 24 -20.02 -5.34 -22.29
N PRO A 25 -20.62 -5.97 -23.31
CA PRO A 25 -20.06 -7.16 -23.95
C PRO A 25 -18.65 -6.97 -24.51
N SER A 26 -18.16 -5.74 -24.65
CA SER A 26 -16.81 -5.45 -25.15
C SER A 26 -15.89 -4.83 -24.10
N ASP A 27 -16.41 -4.47 -22.92
CA ASP A 27 -15.62 -3.91 -21.83
C ASP A 27 -15.15 -5.05 -20.93
N VAL A 28 -13.85 -5.13 -20.72
CA VAL A 28 -13.23 -6.18 -19.93
C VAL A 28 -12.21 -5.58 -18.97
N ARG A 29 -12.00 -6.24 -17.84
CA ARG A 29 -11.02 -5.87 -16.82
C ARG A 29 -10.02 -7.00 -16.66
N SER A 30 -8.74 -6.64 -16.63
CA SER A 30 -7.68 -7.56 -16.24
C SER A 30 -7.56 -7.61 -14.72
N GLU A 31 -7.61 -8.80 -14.16
CA GLU A 31 -7.39 -9.03 -12.72
C GLU A 31 -5.93 -8.81 -12.33
N LYS A 32 -5.00 -9.12 -13.25
CA LYS A 32 -3.56 -8.96 -12.98
C LYS A 32 -3.12 -7.51 -12.82
N CYS A 33 -3.70 -6.59 -13.58
CA CYS A 33 -3.31 -5.17 -13.54
C CYS A 33 -4.47 -4.23 -13.15
N CYS A 34 -5.58 -4.79 -12.68
CA CYS A 34 -6.78 -4.09 -12.22
C CYS A 34 -7.26 -2.96 -13.15
N THR A 35 -7.05 -3.09 -14.46
CA THR A 35 -7.34 -2.04 -15.44
C THR A 35 -8.37 -2.51 -16.44
N GLU A 36 -9.25 -1.60 -16.82
CA GLU A 36 -10.27 -1.80 -17.85
C GLU A 36 -9.68 -1.59 -19.25
N LEU A 37 -10.13 -2.40 -20.21
CA LEU A 37 -9.83 -2.25 -21.62
C LEU A 37 -11.06 -2.62 -22.45
N LYS A 38 -11.10 -2.12 -23.69
CA LYS A 38 -12.15 -2.46 -24.64
C LYS A 38 -11.61 -3.40 -25.69
N VAL A 39 -12.30 -4.52 -25.89
CA VAL A 39 -11.99 -5.48 -26.96
C VAL A 39 -12.77 -5.19 -28.24
N SER A 40 -13.51 -4.08 -28.30
CA SER A 40 -14.45 -3.76 -29.38
C SER A 40 -13.80 -3.55 -30.74
N HIS A 41 -12.51 -3.22 -30.79
CA HIS A 41 -11.82 -2.88 -32.04
C HIS A 41 -11.15 -4.10 -32.67
N SER A 42 -10.36 -4.83 -31.90
CA SER A 42 -9.47 -5.87 -32.40
C SER A 42 -9.52 -7.16 -31.56
N GLY A 43 -10.44 -7.25 -30.59
CA GLY A 43 -10.67 -8.48 -29.84
C GLY A 43 -9.43 -8.91 -29.04
N ALA A 44 -8.90 -10.08 -29.39
CA ALA A 44 -7.68 -10.64 -28.80
C ALA A 44 -6.45 -9.72 -28.96
N CYS A 45 -6.34 -9.00 -30.08
CA CYS A 45 -5.18 -8.14 -30.32
C CYS A 45 -5.13 -6.98 -29.31
N ASP A 46 -6.28 -6.43 -28.90
CA ASP A 46 -6.35 -5.38 -27.87
C ASP A 46 -5.84 -5.93 -26.51
N ILE A 47 -6.15 -7.19 -26.20
CA ILE A 47 -5.63 -7.88 -25.01
C ILE A 47 -4.12 -8.07 -25.12
N GLU A 48 -3.61 -8.56 -26.24
CA GLU A 48 -2.17 -8.80 -26.46
C GLU A 48 -1.34 -7.51 -26.41
N GLN A 49 -1.85 -6.41 -26.97
CA GLN A 49 -1.24 -5.09 -26.84
C GLN A 49 -1.20 -4.65 -25.37
N ARG A 50 -2.28 -4.88 -24.61
CA ARG A 50 -2.30 -4.59 -23.17
C ARG A 50 -1.24 -5.39 -22.41
N LEU A 51 -1.04 -6.68 -22.72
CA LEU A 51 -0.01 -7.50 -22.09
C LEU A 51 1.41 -6.98 -22.31
N LYS A 52 1.65 -6.31 -23.44
CA LYS A 52 2.96 -5.70 -23.76
C LYS A 52 3.18 -4.34 -23.09
N SER A 53 2.11 -3.70 -22.61
CA SER A 53 2.20 -2.36 -22.01
C SER A 53 2.98 -2.36 -20.69
N GLU A 54 3.69 -1.27 -20.44
CA GLU A 54 4.53 -1.13 -19.25
C GLU A 54 3.73 -1.25 -17.95
N LYS A 55 2.51 -0.70 -17.93
CA LYS A 55 1.61 -0.83 -16.77
C LYS A 55 1.26 -2.28 -16.46
N TYR A 56 1.08 -3.14 -17.46
CA TYR A 56 0.84 -4.57 -17.20
C TYR A 56 2.11 -5.26 -16.69
N LYS A 57 3.26 -5.01 -17.33
CA LYS A 57 4.56 -5.56 -16.91
C LYS A 57 4.92 -5.18 -15.47
N ASN A 58 4.71 -3.91 -15.10
CA ASN A 58 4.95 -3.44 -13.74
C ASN A 58 4.02 -4.10 -12.73
N ALA A 59 2.74 -4.30 -13.07
CA ALA A 59 1.79 -5.00 -12.19
C ALA A 59 2.15 -6.49 -12.03
N ASP A 60 2.53 -7.16 -13.11
CA ASP A 60 2.94 -8.57 -13.10
C ASP A 60 4.27 -8.77 -12.34
N ARG A 61 5.23 -7.85 -12.51
CA ARG A 61 6.47 -7.81 -11.73
C ARG A 61 6.17 -7.59 -10.25
N ALA A 62 5.33 -6.61 -9.92
CA ALA A 62 4.93 -6.33 -8.54
C ALA A 62 4.30 -7.57 -7.89
N ALA A 63 3.33 -8.20 -8.56
CA ALA A 63 2.64 -9.39 -8.07
C ALA A 63 3.59 -10.59 -7.84
N THR A 64 4.63 -10.73 -8.68
CA THR A 64 5.62 -11.80 -8.55
C THR A 64 6.62 -11.52 -7.42
N SER A 65 7.00 -10.25 -7.23
CA SER A 65 7.95 -9.83 -6.19
C SER A 65 7.31 -9.68 -4.80
N SER A 66 5.99 -9.52 -4.73
CA SER A 66 5.27 -9.32 -3.47
C SER A 66 4.94 -10.65 -2.81
N SER A 67 5.15 -10.73 -1.50
CA SER A 67 4.58 -11.81 -0.70
C SER A 67 3.06 -11.63 -0.56
N SER A 68 2.33 -12.72 -0.36
CA SER A 68 0.90 -12.66 -0.06
C SER A 68 0.66 -11.87 1.21
N MET A 69 -0.32 -10.95 1.21
CA MET A 69 -0.71 -10.21 2.42
C MET A 69 -1.13 -11.14 3.55
N LEU A 70 -1.65 -12.33 3.22
CA LEU A 70 -2.01 -13.37 4.19
C LEU A 70 -0.82 -13.88 5.01
N ASN A 71 0.42 -13.61 4.57
CA ASN A 71 1.61 -13.97 5.33
C ASN A 71 1.87 -13.04 6.52
N PHE A 72 1.29 -11.83 6.54
CA PHE A 72 1.41 -10.91 7.69
C PHE A 72 0.45 -11.26 8.82
N PHE A 73 -0.63 -12.00 8.53
CA PHE A 73 -1.54 -12.48 9.54
C PHE A 73 -1.01 -13.77 10.17
N LYS A 74 -1.22 -13.91 11.48
CA LYS A 74 -0.83 -15.13 12.19
C LYS A 74 -1.60 -16.33 11.62
N LYS A 75 -0.87 -17.31 11.09
CA LYS A 75 -1.42 -18.59 10.64
C LYS A 75 -1.39 -19.54 11.84
N SER A 76 -2.51 -19.71 12.54
CA SER A 76 -2.60 -20.65 13.65
C SER A 76 -3.92 -21.39 13.63
N ASP A 77 -3.86 -22.72 13.70
CA ASP A 77 -5.05 -23.57 13.85
C ASP A 77 -5.61 -23.54 15.29
N ALA A 78 -4.87 -22.95 16.23
CA ALA A 78 -5.31 -22.72 17.61
C ALA A 78 -5.00 -21.27 18.03
N THR A 79 -6.04 -20.46 18.23
CA THR A 79 -5.89 -19.06 18.66
C THR A 79 -5.68 -19.01 20.17
N THR A 80 -4.57 -18.42 20.62
CA THR A 80 -4.31 -18.19 22.06
C THR A 80 -4.98 -16.89 22.52
N SER A 81 -5.28 -16.73 23.81
CA SER A 81 -5.74 -15.44 24.36
C SER A 81 -4.83 -14.27 23.97
N LYS A 82 -3.50 -14.47 24.06
CA LYS A 82 -2.51 -13.45 23.67
C LYS A 82 -2.60 -13.07 22.18
N ASP A 83 -3.00 -13.99 21.32
CA ASP A 83 -3.12 -13.73 19.88
C ASP A 83 -4.34 -12.85 19.59
N LEU A 84 -5.41 -13.03 20.37
CA LEU A 84 -6.60 -12.20 20.30
C LEU A 84 -6.30 -10.79 20.84
N ASP A 85 -5.52 -10.67 21.91
CA ASP A 85 -5.08 -9.38 22.45
C ASP A 85 -4.25 -8.59 21.42
N ILE A 86 -3.31 -9.27 20.74
CA ILE A 86 -2.51 -8.68 19.66
C ILE A 86 -3.39 -8.25 18.49
N ALA A 87 -4.28 -9.13 18.02
CA ALA A 87 -5.19 -8.81 16.91
C ALA A 87 -6.11 -7.61 17.25
N THR A 88 -6.54 -7.53 18.51
CA THR A 88 -7.32 -6.39 19.01
C THR A 88 -6.48 -5.11 18.99
N ALA A 89 -5.25 -5.16 19.50
CA ALA A 89 -4.32 -4.03 19.48
C ALA A 89 -4.03 -3.54 18.05
N GLU A 90 -3.78 -4.45 17.10
CA GLU A 90 -3.59 -4.14 15.68
C GLU A 90 -4.83 -3.47 15.07
N GLY A 91 -6.02 -4.01 15.34
CA GLY A 91 -7.28 -3.47 14.84
C GLY A 91 -7.57 -2.06 15.36
N VAL A 92 -7.36 -1.82 16.67
CA VAL A 92 -7.55 -0.51 17.28
C VAL A 92 -6.53 0.50 16.75
N SER A 93 -5.27 0.08 16.57
CA SER A 93 -4.21 0.92 15.96
C SER A 93 -4.54 1.32 14.52
N ALA A 94 -5.00 0.36 13.70
CA ALA A 94 -5.44 0.63 12.33
C ALA A 94 -6.62 1.61 12.29
N ASN A 95 -7.62 1.41 13.14
CA ASN A 95 -8.78 2.31 13.23
C ASN A 95 -8.37 3.72 13.68
N HIS A 96 -7.51 3.84 14.69
CA HIS A 96 -7.00 5.14 15.15
C HIS A 96 -6.27 5.88 14.02
N THR A 97 -5.45 5.18 13.24
CA THR A 97 -4.71 5.77 12.11
C THR A 97 -5.62 6.25 10.98
N ILE A 98 -6.75 5.55 10.74
CA ILE A 98 -7.73 5.97 9.72
C ILE A 98 -8.52 7.20 10.19
N GLN A 99 -8.84 7.28 11.49
CA GLN A 99 -9.66 8.37 12.04
C GLN A 99 -8.85 9.63 12.36
N GLY A 100 -7.58 9.49 12.73
CA GLY A 100 -6.71 10.59 13.15
C GLY A 100 -5.72 10.99 12.07
N ASN A 101 -5.58 12.29 11.80
CA ASN A 101 -4.44 12.80 11.05
C ASN A 101 -3.17 12.74 11.94
N PRO A 102 -2.03 12.23 11.43
CA PRO A 102 -0.79 12.22 12.21
C PRO A 102 -0.37 13.65 12.52
N SER A 103 -0.46 14.00 13.80
CA SER A 103 -0.11 15.31 14.35
C SER A 103 0.33 15.16 15.81
N PHE A 104 0.94 16.21 16.38
CA PHE A 104 1.23 16.19 17.81
C PHE A 104 -0.05 16.10 18.66
N GLN A 105 -1.18 16.62 18.17
CA GLN A 105 -2.46 16.56 18.87
C GLN A 105 -3.04 15.15 18.91
N SER A 106 -2.92 14.38 17.82
CA SER A 106 -3.35 12.97 17.80
C SER A 106 -2.47 12.08 18.68
N ASN A 107 -1.32 12.58 19.15
CA ASN A 107 -0.37 11.78 19.91
C ASN A 107 -0.82 11.50 21.35
N ASP A 108 -1.75 12.28 21.90
CA ASP A 108 -2.37 11.96 23.20
C ASP A 108 -3.18 10.66 23.12
N CYS A 109 -3.96 10.51 22.04
CA CYS A 109 -4.72 9.29 21.78
C CYS A 109 -3.80 8.13 21.42
N ALA A 110 -2.80 8.36 20.56
CA ALA A 110 -1.83 7.34 20.20
C ALA A 110 -1.01 6.84 21.41
N SER A 111 -0.61 7.75 22.32
CA SER A 111 0.11 7.39 23.53
C SER A 111 -0.72 6.50 24.45
N LYS A 112 -2.00 6.85 24.68
CA LYS A 112 -2.91 6.03 25.50
C LYS A 112 -3.17 4.67 24.87
N LEU A 113 -3.26 4.60 23.55
CA LEU A 113 -3.39 3.35 22.82
C LEU A 113 -2.17 2.47 23.05
N ILE A 114 -0.95 3.04 22.93
CA ILE A 114 0.29 2.29 23.17
C ILE A 114 0.40 1.84 24.62
N GLU A 115 0.03 2.73 25.55
CA GLU A 115 -0.01 2.45 26.99
C GLU A 115 -0.91 1.26 27.30
N SER A 116 -2.11 1.25 26.72
CA SER A 116 -3.12 0.22 26.97
C SER A 116 -2.84 -1.10 26.27
N CYS A 117 -2.27 -1.08 25.07
CA CYS A 117 -2.15 -2.26 24.22
C CYS A 117 -0.78 -2.93 24.26
N PHE A 118 0.30 -2.20 24.59
CA PHE A 118 1.66 -2.70 24.43
C PHE A 118 2.55 -2.48 25.67
N GLU A 119 2.63 -1.27 26.20
CA GLU A 119 3.53 -0.94 27.32
C GLU A 119 2.88 0.04 28.28
N SER A 120 2.44 -0.46 29.43
CA SER A 120 1.74 0.30 30.48
C SER A 120 2.46 1.56 30.97
N LYS A 121 3.78 1.66 30.79
CA LYS A 121 4.57 2.85 31.19
C LYS A 121 4.80 3.83 30.04
N PHE A 122 4.26 3.56 28.86
CA PHE A 122 4.44 4.41 27.70
C PHE A 122 3.62 5.68 27.84
N ILE A 123 4.31 6.79 28.11
CA ILE A 123 3.72 8.12 28.15
C ILE A 123 4.51 9.01 27.21
N CYS A 124 3.90 9.35 26.09
CA CYS A 124 4.43 10.27 25.07
C CYS A 124 3.28 11.14 24.57
N THR A 125 2.72 11.96 25.45
CA THR A 125 1.65 12.91 25.12
C THR A 125 2.19 14.07 24.27
N ARG A 126 1.29 14.89 23.72
CA ARG A 126 1.59 16.01 22.81
C ARG A 126 2.83 16.80 23.21
N SER A 127 2.87 17.31 24.45
CA SER A 127 3.95 18.18 24.91
C SER A 127 5.30 17.46 24.99
N LYS A 128 5.30 16.17 25.37
CA LYS A 128 6.54 15.38 25.42
C LYS A 128 7.03 15.08 24.01
N SER A 129 6.13 14.71 23.10
CA SER A 129 6.46 14.47 21.70
C SER A 129 6.99 15.72 21.00
N GLU A 130 6.36 16.87 21.24
CA GLU A 130 6.82 18.16 20.73
C GLU A 130 8.20 18.52 21.30
N ALA A 131 8.41 18.40 22.61
CA ALA A 131 9.70 18.67 23.22
C ALA A 131 10.82 17.76 22.68
N ILE A 132 10.55 16.48 22.45
CA ILE A 132 11.51 15.56 21.82
C ILE A 132 11.80 16.00 20.37
N ALA A 133 10.77 16.31 19.58
CA ALA A 133 10.95 16.71 18.19
C ALA A 133 11.74 18.02 18.07
N VAL A 134 11.39 19.04 18.86
CA VAL A 134 11.98 20.37 18.79
C VAL A 134 13.36 20.44 19.44
N ASN A 135 13.55 19.79 20.59
CA ASN A 135 14.79 19.96 21.36
C ASN A 135 15.82 18.86 21.12
N ILE A 136 15.43 17.71 20.57
CA ILE A 136 16.34 16.57 20.34
C ILE A 136 16.48 16.29 18.85
N LEU A 137 15.38 16.00 18.16
CA LEU A 137 15.44 15.56 16.76
C LEU A 137 15.86 16.70 15.82
N THR A 138 15.27 17.89 15.98
CA THR A 138 15.55 19.04 15.12
C THR A 138 17.02 19.47 15.19
N PRO A 139 17.64 19.68 16.38
CA PRO A 139 19.04 20.09 16.43
C PRO A 139 19.99 19.02 15.89
N THR A 140 19.67 17.74 16.11
CA THR A 140 20.45 16.62 15.58
C THR A 140 20.42 16.61 14.05
N ALA A 141 19.24 16.70 13.44
CA ALA A 141 19.09 16.76 11.98
C ALA A 141 19.78 17.99 11.38
N MET A 142 19.67 19.16 12.04
CA MET A 142 20.35 20.38 11.58
C MET A 142 21.88 20.27 11.67
N LYS A 143 22.39 19.59 12.70
CA LYS A 143 23.82 19.31 12.83
C LYS A 143 24.30 18.37 11.74
N GLU A 144 23.61 17.26 11.52
CA GLU A 144 23.95 16.29 10.46
C GLU A 144 23.94 16.97 9.08
N LEU A 145 22.91 17.76 8.79
CA LEU A 145 22.81 18.52 7.55
C LEU A 145 24.00 19.48 7.38
N LYS A 146 24.39 20.18 8.45
CA LYS A 146 25.53 21.10 8.43
C LYS A 146 26.84 20.34 8.18
N ASP A 147 27.07 19.24 8.90
CA ASP A 147 28.27 18.42 8.78
C ASP A 147 28.40 17.87 7.35
N ASP A 148 27.30 17.49 6.71
CA ASP A 148 27.30 17.03 5.33
C ASP A 148 27.58 18.17 4.35
N LEU A 149 26.99 19.35 4.52
CA LEU A 149 27.27 20.51 3.68
C LEU A 149 28.73 20.97 3.79
N ASP A 150 29.32 20.92 4.99
CA ASP A 150 30.71 21.30 5.21
C ASP A 150 31.67 20.31 4.52
N LYS A 151 31.36 19.00 4.50
CA LYS A 151 32.11 18.01 3.71
C LYS A 151 32.08 18.30 2.21
N PHE A 152 30.95 18.75 1.67
CA PHE A 152 30.85 19.11 0.25
C PHE A 152 31.60 20.41 -0.07
N ASN A 153 31.55 21.41 0.81
CA ASN A 153 32.28 22.67 0.62
C ASN A 153 33.81 22.52 0.74
N LEU A 154 34.30 21.51 1.47
CA LEU A 154 35.71 21.15 1.52
C LEU A 154 36.24 20.44 0.25
N LEU A 155 35.37 20.11 -0.71
CA LEU A 155 35.76 19.54 -2.02
C LEU A 155 35.88 20.60 -3.13
N LEU A 156 35.62 21.88 -2.83
CA LEU A 156 35.64 22.99 -3.80
C LEU A 156 36.82 23.97 -3.62
N TYR A 157 37.80 23.64 -2.78
CA TYR A 157 39.08 24.35 -2.65
C TYR A 157 40.27 23.43 -2.91
#